data_AF-A0A8K1CPB0-F1
#
_entry.id   AF-A0A8K1CPB0-F1
#
_cell.length_a   1.000
_cell.length_b   1.000
_cell.length_c   1.000
_cell.angle_alpha   90.00
_cell.angle_beta   90.00
_cell.angle_gamma   90.00
#
_symmetry.space_group_name_H-M   'P 1'
#
loop_
_entity.id
_entity.type
_entity.pdbx_description
1 polymer ?
#
loop_
_entity_poly.entity_id
_entity_poly.type
_entity_poly.pdbx_seq_one_letter_code
_entity_poly.pdbx_strand_id
1 'polypeptide(L)'
;MEIFQDGELEEELRKSDLQAGSLSAIWTLFSSSYEEAVNSLTCPVRASYTLADLGHVDFSLDPAQDVHREDFQLYNCRGQALECSFWRKQGQPVDTSRTSAPPCIVYLHGMSSSRRECVYLRHKVLSAGFSLFAFDLSGSGLSEGEFISFGYYEKDDLRTVLDYLFATGKASAVGLWGRCIGGATILQHQQIALTYKYKTLRVPKFEAHRLQIEESKATGELLCVRPPRVFPFRVTSLSANNGDFVILSINRHLVKNLDVAACKRLLTTNCQDGVIEIAGYEQSNGVSNGVTCDFVFGLTVDSTYGDMQQVIADMLTEVGKSAEKRNISFTSAMMGAASRLISHSVKKTAGYQFKDIAVLDDVPLFRLPCLFVSARRKDFISPAHTRAIYDHYGGEKTWLDFGGVHDENRPNEIVDAICSHFCSRWKRV
;
A
#
# COMPACT_ATOMS: atom_id res chain seq x y z
N MET A 1 -21.85 -8.12 16.82
CA MET A 1 -21.53 -9.45 16.25
C MET A 1 -20.79 -10.17 17.36
N GLU A 2 -21.36 -11.21 17.98
CA GLU A 2 -20.63 -12.00 18.98
C GLU A 2 -19.47 -12.70 18.27
N ILE A 3 -18.24 -12.37 18.67
CA ILE A 3 -17.01 -12.81 17.97
C ILE A 3 -16.66 -14.26 18.35
N PHE A 4 -17.29 -14.78 19.41
CA PHE A 4 -17.03 -16.10 19.97
C PHE A 4 -18.22 -17.05 19.81
N GLN A 5 -17.93 -18.35 19.67
CA GLN A 5 -18.90 -19.40 20.01
C GLN A 5 -18.77 -19.72 21.51
N ASP A 6 -19.88 -19.95 22.19
CA ASP A 6 -19.90 -20.38 23.59
C ASP A 6 -18.97 -21.60 23.78
N GLY A 7 -17.98 -21.47 24.68
CA GLY A 7 -17.12 -22.57 25.12
C GLY A 7 -15.69 -22.64 24.54
N GLU A 8 -15.34 -21.90 23.47
CA GLU A 8 -13.96 -21.92 22.92
C GLU A 8 -12.91 -21.42 23.93
N LEU A 9 -13.34 -20.49 24.79
CA LEU A 9 -12.54 -19.90 25.85
C LEU A 9 -12.21 -20.90 26.97
N GLU A 10 -13.20 -21.70 27.36
CA GLU A 10 -13.08 -22.66 28.45
C GLU A 10 -12.10 -23.76 28.06
N GLU A 11 -12.08 -24.16 26.79
CA GLU A 11 -11.15 -25.14 26.22
C GLU A 11 -9.68 -24.65 26.27
N GLU A 12 -9.39 -23.39 25.91
CA GLU A 12 -8.02 -22.82 25.94
C GLU A 12 -7.52 -22.52 27.36
N LEU A 13 -8.41 -22.09 28.27
CA LEU A 13 -8.07 -21.93 29.69
C LEU A 13 -7.82 -23.28 30.37
N ARG A 14 -8.54 -24.33 29.97
CA ARG A 14 -8.34 -25.71 30.46
C ARG A 14 -7.01 -26.31 30.01
N LYS A 15 -6.51 -25.93 28.83
CA LYS A 15 -5.16 -26.29 28.36
C LYS A 15 -4.03 -25.59 29.12
N SER A 16 -4.36 -24.55 29.89
CA SER A 16 -3.39 -23.64 30.54
C SER A 16 -3.25 -23.86 32.06
N ASP A 17 -3.88 -24.90 32.64
CA ASP A 17 -3.81 -25.29 34.07
C ASP A 17 -4.09 -24.13 35.07
N LEU A 18 -5.13 -23.33 34.84
CA LEU A 18 -5.49 -22.18 35.70
C LEU A 18 -6.95 -22.25 36.21
N GLN A 19 -7.18 -21.84 37.46
CA GLN A 19 -8.47 -21.98 38.17
C GLN A 19 -9.58 -21.04 37.65
N ALA A 20 -10.71 -21.62 37.24
CA ALA A 20 -11.76 -20.99 36.44
C ALA A 20 -12.61 -19.89 37.13
N GLY A 21 -12.78 -19.91 38.47
CA GLY A 21 -13.84 -19.12 39.13
C GLY A 21 -13.58 -17.61 39.27
N SER A 22 -12.37 -17.21 39.68
CA SER A 22 -11.99 -15.78 39.78
C SER A 22 -11.47 -15.23 38.45
N LEU A 23 -10.94 -16.11 37.60
CA LEU A 23 -10.41 -15.75 36.30
C LEU A 23 -11.50 -15.59 35.25
N SER A 24 -12.66 -16.26 35.35
CA SER A 24 -13.76 -16.02 34.41
C SER A 24 -14.30 -14.60 34.53
N ALA A 25 -14.50 -14.07 35.75
CA ALA A 25 -14.95 -12.69 35.94
C ALA A 25 -13.92 -11.65 35.47
N ILE A 26 -12.63 -11.87 35.77
CA ILE A 26 -11.52 -11.04 35.27
C ILE A 26 -11.41 -11.16 33.75
N TRP A 27 -11.66 -12.35 33.20
CA TRP A 27 -11.63 -12.61 31.77
C TRP A 27 -12.86 -12.09 31.06
N THR A 28 -14.05 -12.03 31.66
CA THR A 28 -15.25 -11.42 31.05
C THR A 28 -15.11 -9.90 31.01
N LEU A 29 -14.52 -9.31 32.06
CA LEU A 29 -14.12 -7.90 32.07
C LEU A 29 -13.01 -7.62 31.04
N PHE A 30 -12.06 -8.55 30.90
CA PHE A 30 -11.06 -8.49 29.87
C PHE A 30 -11.69 -8.65 28.49
N SER A 31 -12.52 -9.67 28.24
CA SER A 31 -13.10 -10.04 26.95
C SER A 31 -13.99 -8.94 26.41
N SER A 32 -14.74 -8.24 27.25
CA SER A 32 -15.50 -7.04 26.84
C SER A 32 -14.57 -5.89 26.45
N SER A 33 -13.62 -5.54 27.32
CA SER A 33 -12.59 -4.51 27.02
C SER A 33 -11.69 -4.91 25.83
N TYR A 34 -11.58 -6.21 25.58
CA TYR A 34 -10.73 -6.84 24.58
C TYR A 34 -11.46 -6.99 23.25
N GLU A 35 -12.74 -7.34 23.23
CA GLU A 35 -13.58 -7.25 22.02
C GLU A 35 -13.65 -5.81 21.57
N GLU A 36 -13.77 -4.86 22.51
CA GLU A 36 -13.63 -3.43 22.23
C GLU A 36 -12.25 -3.11 21.67
N ALA A 37 -11.15 -3.63 22.25
CA ALA A 37 -9.81 -3.40 21.74
C ALA A 37 -9.58 -4.02 20.35
N VAL A 38 -9.99 -5.26 20.12
CA VAL A 38 -9.88 -5.95 18.83
C VAL A 38 -10.75 -5.24 17.78
N ASN A 39 -12.01 -4.93 18.11
CA ASN A 39 -12.86 -4.15 17.22
C ASN A 39 -12.28 -2.75 16.95
N SER A 40 -11.69 -2.09 17.94
CA SER A 40 -11.01 -0.81 17.75
C SER A 40 -9.75 -0.93 16.89
N LEU A 41 -9.10 -2.10 16.84
CA LEU A 41 -7.91 -2.35 16.05
C LEU A 41 -8.26 -2.73 14.61
N THR A 42 -9.19 -3.66 14.41
CA THR A 42 -9.55 -4.18 13.08
C THR A 42 -10.59 -3.31 12.38
N CYS A 43 -11.50 -2.70 13.14
CA CYS A 43 -12.54 -1.80 12.68
C CYS A 43 -12.41 -0.43 13.39
N PRO A 44 -11.26 0.25 13.24
CA PRO A 44 -11.09 1.56 13.84
C PRO A 44 -12.15 2.53 13.31
N VAL A 45 -12.50 3.53 14.12
CA VAL A 45 -13.44 4.58 13.69
C VAL A 45 -12.92 5.20 12.39
N ARG A 46 -13.76 5.13 11.35
CA ARG A 46 -13.42 5.71 10.04
C ARG A 46 -13.42 7.22 10.12
N ALA A 47 -12.46 7.84 9.46
CA ALA A 47 -12.45 9.28 9.26
C ALA A 47 -13.66 9.68 8.41
N SER A 48 -14.59 10.43 9.00
CA SER A 48 -15.65 11.10 8.26
C SER A 48 -15.15 12.46 7.76
N TYR A 49 -15.34 12.74 6.48
CA TYR A 49 -14.99 14.02 5.86
C TYR A 49 -15.80 14.24 4.58
N THR A 50 -15.82 15.49 4.13
CA THR A 50 -16.43 15.93 2.87
C THR A 50 -15.37 16.31 1.86
N LEU A 51 -15.70 16.34 0.56
CA LEU A 51 -14.76 16.78 -0.47
C LEU A 51 -14.28 18.24 -0.31
N ALA A 52 -14.99 19.06 0.48
CA ALA A 52 -14.57 20.40 0.84
C ALA A 52 -13.40 20.40 1.84
N ASP A 53 -13.30 19.37 2.70
CA ASP A 53 -12.21 19.21 3.66
C ASP A 53 -10.86 18.89 2.99
N LEU A 54 -10.90 18.46 1.72
CA LEU A 54 -9.72 18.29 0.86
C LEU A 54 -9.20 19.64 0.30
N GLY A 55 -9.89 20.74 0.60
CA GLY A 55 -9.64 22.09 0.10
C GLY A 55 -10.27 22.36 -1.27
N HIS A 56 -9.89 23.47 -1.88
CA HIS A 56 -10.35 23.86 -3.20
C HIS A 56 -9.88 22.88 -4.28
N VAL A 57 -10.75 22.65 -5.27
CA VAL A 57 -10.44 21.84 -6.47
C VAL A 57 -9.37 22.53 -7.31
N ASP A 58 -9.56 23.82 -7.55
CA ASP A 58 -8.59 24.68 -8.24
C ASP A 58 -8.01 25.70 -7.28
N PHE A 59 -6.68 25.84 -7.28
CA PHE A 59 -5.96 26.84 -6.50
C PHE A 59 -4.60 27.13 -7.12
N SER A 60 -3.99 28.26 -6.76
CA SER A 60 -2.68 28.66 -7.29
C SER A 60 -1.58 28.51 -6.24
N LEU A 61 -0.39 28.14 -6.69
CA LEU A 61 0.86 28.13 -5.93
C LEU A 61 1.68 29.38 -6.23
N ASP A 62 2.59 29.73 -5.32
CA ASP A 62 3.60 30.77 -5.53
C ASP A 62 4.93 30.13 -5.96
N PRO A 63 5.56 30.54 -7.08
CA PRO A 63 5.09 31.51 -8.06
C PRO A 63 3.90 30.99 -8.88
N ALA A 64 3.02 31.91 -9.31
CA ALA A 64 1.69 31.68 -9.91
C ALA A 64 1.63 30.45 -10.84
N GLN A 65 1.28 29.30 -10.25
CA GLN A 65 1.09 28.03 -10.94
C GLN A 65 -0.25 27.45 -10.52
N ASP A 66 -1.16 27.33 -11.48
CA ASP A 66 -2.49 26.79 -11.22
C ASP A 66 -2.42 25.28 -11.00
N VAL A 67 -3.16 24.81 -10.02
CA VAL A 67 -3.25 23.41 -9.63
C VAL A 67 -4.71 22.99 -9.72
N HIS A 68 -4.94 21.81 -10.26
CA HIS A 68 -6.23 21.15 -10.30
C HIS A 68 -6.19 19.83 -9.51
N ARG A 69 -7.21 19.59 -8.69
CA ARG A 69 -7.47 18.31 -8.03
C ARG A 69 -8.51 17.53 -8.83
N GLU A 70 -8.14 16.35 -9.30
CA GLU A 70 -9.07 15.37 -9.90
C GLU A 70 -9.45 14.32 -8.84
N ASP A 71 -10.73 14.18 -8.53
CA ASP A 71 -11.25 13.16 -7.62
C ASP A 71 -11.94 12.05 -8.43
N PHE A 72 -11.59 10.78 -8.19
CA PHE A 72 -12.14 9.63 -8.92
C PHE A 72 -11.98 8.34 -8.13
N GLN A 73 -12.63 7.27 -8.61
CA GLN A 73 -12.57 5.94 -8.00
C GLN A 73 -11.67 5.00 -8.80
N LEU A 74 -10.88 4.20 -8.09
CA LEU A 74 -10.21 3.02 -8.62
C LEU A 74 -10.76 1.78 -7.94
N TYR A 75 -10.84 0.66 -8.66
CA TYR A 75 -11.29 -0.60 -8.06
C TYR A 75 -10.10 -1.50 -7.83
N ASN A 76 -9.92 -2.03 -6.63
CA ASN A 76 -8.83 -2.96 -6.32
C ASN A 76 -9.10 -4.37 -6.88
N CYS A 77 -8.21 -5.34 -6.57
CA CYS A 77 -8.36 -6.74 -6.99
C CYS A 77 -9.55 -7.46 -6.33
N ARG A 78 -10.07 -6.93 -5.21
CA ARG A 78 -11.25 -7.44 -4.49
C ARG A 78 -12.55 -6.77 -4.96
N GLY A 79 -12.48 -5.90 -5.97
CA GLY A 79 -13.63 -5.17 -6.51
C GLY A 79 -14.12 -4.02 -5.63
N GLN A 80 -13.36 -3.62 -4.61
CA GLN A 80 -13.72 -2.53 -3.71
C GLN A 80 -13.32 -1.19 -4.34
N ALA A 81 -14.21 -0.21 -4.27
CA ALA A 81 -13.95 1.16 -4.70
C ALA A 81 -12.99 1.88 -3.72
N LEU A 82 -11.91 2.42 -4.27
CA LEU A 82 -10.91 3.25 -3.63
C LEU A 82 -11.10 4.71 -4.03
N GLU A 83 -11.38 5.55 -3.06
CA GLU A 83 -11.56 7.00 -3.23
C GLU A 83 -10.20 7.70 -3.41
N CYS A 84 -9.93 8.20 -4.61
CA CYS A 84 -8.64 8.75 -5.01
C CYS A 84 -8.72 10.25 -5.30
N SER A 85 -7.67 10.99 -4.95
CA SER A 85 -7.49 12.40 -5.28
C SER A 85 -6.11 12.64 -5.88
N PHE A 86 -6.07 13.35 -7.00
CA PHE A 86 -4.84 13.64 -7.74
C PHE A 86 -4.67 15.14 -7.98
N TRP A 87 -3.70 15.74 -7.29
CA TRP A 87 -3.33 17.14 -7.45
C TRP A 87 -2.20 17.30 -8.47
N ARG A 88 -2.45 18.11 -9.50
CA ARG A 88 -1.51 18.35 -10.61
C ARG A 88 -1.50 19.81 -11.03
N LYS A 89 -0.36 20.30 -11.51
CA LYS A 89 -0.25 21.64 -12.10
C LYS A 89 -0.94 21.67 -13.47
N GLN A 90 -1.77 22.67 -13.72
CA GLN A 90 -2.44 22.89 -15.00
C GLN A 90 -1.42 23.31 -16.07
N GLY A 91 -1.70 22.99 -17.34
CA GLY A 91 -0.85 23.33 -18.48
C GLY A 91 0.36 22.40 -18.71
N GLN A 92 0.52 21.35 -17.90
CA GLN A 92 1.49 20.29 -18.22
C GLN A 92 0.95 19.41 -19.36
N PRO A 93 1.77 19.06 -20.37
CA PRO A 93 1.29 18.29 -21.51
C PRO A 93 0.77 16.94 -21.04
N VAL A 94 -0.54 16.76 -21.15
CA VAL A 94 -1.23 15.50 -20.85
C VAL A 94 -0.86 14.41 -21.88
N ASP A 95 -0.23 14.77 -23.02
CA ASP A 95 -0.40 13.96 -24.22
C ASP A 95 0.81 13.80 -25.19
N THR A 96 2.07 13.74 -24.75
CA THR A 96 3.17 13.47 -25.73
C THR A 96 4.23 12.45 -25.33
N SER A 97 4.50 12.17 -24.06
CA SER A 97 5.37 11.04 -23.66
C SER A 97 5.30 10.79 -22.15
N ARG A 98 5.49 9.55 -21.65
CA ARG A 98 5.64 9.33 -20.20
C ARG A 98 6.78 10.17 -19.60
N THR A 99 7.80 10.48 -20.40
CA THR A 99 8.93 11.34 -20.04
C THR A 99 8.57 12.82 -19.86
N SER A 100 7.38 13.28 -20.30
CA SER A 100 6.94 14.66 -20.10
C SER A 100 6.04 14.87 -18.88
N ALA A 101 5.53 13.79 -18.26
CA ALA A 101 4.75 13.89 -17.03
C ALA A 101 5.68 14.19 -15.83
N PRO A 102 5.25 15.03 -14.87
CA PRO A 102 6.01 15.21 -13.64
C PRO A 102 6.08 13.88 -12.84
N PRO A 103 7.12 13.68 -12.03
CA PRO A 103 7.11 12.63 -11.03
C PRO A 103 5.97 12.87 -10.03
N CYS A 104 5.44 11.80 -9.44
CA CYS A 104 4.33 11.85 -8.50
C CYS A 104 4.75 11.33 -7.12
N ILE A 105 4.31 11.97 -6.05
CA ILE A 105 4.35 11.40 -4.70
C ILE A 105 2.99 10.76 -4.44
N VAL A 106 2.97 9.46 -4.13
CA VAL A 106 1.78 8.76 -3.65
C VAL A 106 1.83 8.73 -2.13
N TYR A 107 0.84 9.35 -1.50
CA TYR A 107 0.72 9.43 -0.05
C TYR A 107 -0.29 8.40 0.48
N LEU A 108 0.11 7.65 1.50
CA LEU A 108 -0.71 6.65 2.19
C LEU A 108 -0.89 7.05 3.65
N HIS A 109 -2.15 7.17 4.07
CA HIS A 109 -2.52 7.69 5.38
C HIS A 109 -2.36 6.68 6.52
N GLY A 110 -2.40 7.19 7.76
CA GLY A 110 -2.37 6.39 8.99
C GLY A 110 -3.71 5.74 9.37
N MET A 111 -3.73 5.00 10.49
CA MET A 111 -4.96 4.39 11.03
C MET A 111 -5.98 5.47 11.41
N SER A 112 -7.29 5.17 11.33
CA SER A 112 -8.38 6.12 11.62
C SER A 112 -8.35 7.43 10.82
N SER A 113 -7.66 7.45 9.67
CA SER A 113 -7.45 8.62 8.83
C SER A 113 -8.00 8.43 7.42
N SER A 114 -7.68 9.35 6.51
CA SER A 114 -8.08 9.33 5.10
C SER A 114 -7.09 10.13 4.23
N ARG A 115 -7.33 10.19 2.91
CA ARG A 115 -6.60 11.01 1.94
C ARG A 115 -6.55 12.49 2.31
N ARG A 116 -7.46 12.96 3.17
CA ARG A 116 -7.43 14.30 3.77
C ARG A 116 -6.14 14.58 4.53
N GLU A 117 -5.49 13.57 5.09
CA GLU A 117 -4.26 13.72 5.87
C GLU A 117 -3.15 14.42 5.08
N CYS A 118 -3.07 14.22 3.77
CA CYS A 118 -2.02 14.84 2.94
C CYS A 118 -2.27 16.32 2.61
N VAL A 119 -3.43 16.88 2.96
CA VAL A 119 -3.83 18.24 2.56
C VAL A 119 -2.84 19.31 3.03
N TYR A 120 -2.29 19.19 4.24
CA TYR A 120 -1.31 20.15 4.75
C TYR A 120 0.06 20.04 4.03
N LEU A 121 0.33 18.91 3.38
CA LEU A 121 1.57 18.62 2.65
C LEU A 121 1.53 19.14 1.21
N ARG A 122 0.33 19.25 0.63
CA ARG A 122 0.13 19.46 -0.82
C ARG A 122 0.92 20.63 -1.38
N HIS A 123 0.93 21.78 -0.70
CA HIS A 123 1.59 22.98 -1.20
C HIS A 123 3.11 22.76 -1.33
N LYS A 124 3.74 22.09 -0.37
CA LYS A 124 5.18 21.81 -0.38
C LYS A 124 5.55 20.78 -1.44
N VAL A 125 4.78 19.68 -1.52
CA VAL A 125 5.01 18.62 -2.52
C VAL A 125 4.89 19.17 -3.95
N LEU A 126 3.83 19.94 -4.21
CA LEU A 126 3.60 20.54 -5.51
C LEU A 126 4.65 21.61 -5.84
N SER A 127 5.03 22.45 -4.87
CA SER A 127 6.09 23.46 -5.07
C SER A 127 7.45 22.83 -5.34
N ALA A 128 7.73 21.66 -4.76
CA ALA A 128 8.92 20.86 -5.04
C ALA A 128 8.95 20.23 -6.46
N GLY A 129 7.87 20.38 -7.24
CA GLY A 129 7.79 19.95 -8.63
C GLY A 129 7.16 18.58 -8.85
N PHE A 130 6.64 17.95 -7.79
CA PHE A 130 5.93 16.68 -7.89
C PHE A 130 4.43 16.91 -8.05
N SER A 131 3.74 15.97 -8.70
CA SER A 131 2.30 15.81 -8.46
C SER A 131 2.06 15.07 -7.14
N LEU A 132 0.88 15.21 -6.55
CA LEU A 132 0.50 14.50 -5.33
C LEU A 132 -0.72 13.62 -5.61
N PHE A 133 -0.63 12.34 -5.26
CA PHE A 133 -1.73 11.40 -5.33
C PHE A 133 -1.99 10.86 -3.92
N ALA A 134 -3.23 10.85 -3.47
CA ALA A 134 -3.61 10.18 -2.23
C ALA A 134 -4.93 9.45 -2.43
N PHE A 135 -5.12 8.39 -1.66
CA PHE A 135 -6.35 7.61 -1.69
C PHE A 135 -6.69 7.11 -0.29
N ASP A 136 -7.97 6.86 -0.07
CA ASP A 136 -8.44 6.20 1.14
C ASP A 136 -8.13 4.70 0.99
N LEU A 137 -7.34 4.14 1.91
CA LEU A 137 -7.08 2.70 1.99
C LEU A 137 -8.41 1.95 2.15
N SER A 138 -8.53 0.73 1.64
CA SER A 138 -9.77 -0.05 1.85
C SER A 138 -10.09 -0.19 3.34
N GLY A 139 -11.37 -0.09 3.69
CA GLY A 139 -11.83 -0.04 5.07
C GLY A 139 -11.63 1.31 5.78
N SER A 140 -11.11 2.33 5.10
CA SER A 140 -10.85 3.67 5.65
C SER A 140 -11.57 4.78 4.87
N GLY A 141 -11.78 5.93 5.54
CA GLY A 141 -12.38 7.10 4.93
C GLY A 141 -13.70 6.82 4.21
N LEU A 142 -13.77 7.22 2.94
CA LEU A 142 -14.90 7.03 2.03
C LEU A 142 -14.74 5.80 1.12
N SER A 143 -13.61 5.08 1.18
CA SER A 143 -13.40 3.84 0.42
C SER A 143 -14.27 2.69 0.94
N GLU A 144 -14.58 1.76 0.04
CA GLU A 144 -15.22 0.49 0.37
C GLU A 144 -14.29 -0.45 1.16
N GLY A 145 -14.82 -1.61 1.53
CA GLY A 145 -14.21 -2.53 2.50
C GLY A 145 -14.86 -2.37 3.87
N GLU A 146 -14.75 -3.38 4.73
CA GLU A 146 -15.38 -3.41 6.06
C GLU A 146 -14.39 -3.08 7.19
N PHE A 147 -13.17 -3.63 7.09
CA PHE A 147 -12.10 -3.52 8.07
C PHE A 147 -10.78 -3.13 7.41
N ILE A 148 -9.83 -2.65 8.20
CA ILE A 148 -8.43 -2.51 7.77
C ILE A 148 -7.66 -3.81 8.05
N SER A 149 -6.55 -4.01 7.35
CA SER A 149 -5.74 -5.22 7.45
C SER A 149 -4.26 -4.98 7.71
N PHE A 150 -3.94 -3.85 8.35
CA PHE A 150 -2.59 -3.51 8.81
C PHE A 150 -1.51 -3.56 7.71
N GLY A 151 -1.90 -3.32 6.46
CA GLY A 151 -1.05 -3.33 5.27
C GLY A 151 -1.23 -4.57 4.37
N TYR A 152 -1.90 -5.62 4.85
CA TYR A 152 -2.00 -6.90 4.15
C TYR A 152 -2.80 -6.82 2.85
N TYR A 153 -4.00 -6.26 2.89
CA TYR A 153 -4.82 -6.02 1.70
C TYR A 153 -4.57 -4.63 1.09
N GLU A 154 -4.10 -3.69 1.91
CA GLU A 154 -3.78 -2.33 1.46
C GLU A 154 -2.58 -2.32 0.50
N LYS A 155 -1.68 -3.32 0.55
CA LYS A 155 -0.59 -3.46 -0.44
C LYS A 155 -1.13 -3.65 -1.86
N ASP A 156 -2.28 -4.32 -2.00
CA ASP A 156 -2.96 -4.51 -3.28
C ASP A 156 -3.71 -3.25 -3.72
N ASP A 157 -4.19 -2.45 -2.76
CA ASP A 157 -4.76 -1.13 -3.04
C ASP A 157 -3.68 -0.19 -3.60
N LEU A 158 -2.50 -0.16 -2.96
CA LEU A 158 -1.33 0.56 -3.46
C LEU A 158 -0.91 0.04 -4.85
N ARG A 159 -0.90 -1.28 -5.04
CA ARG A 159 -0.60 -1.89 -6.33
C ARG A 159 -1.55 -1.39 -7.43
N THR A 160 -2.84 -1.32 -7.14
CA THR A 160 -3.86 -0.80 -8.05
C THR A 160 -3.59 0.64 -8.46
N VAL A 161 -3.19 1.49 -7.52
CA VAL A 161 -2.82 2.89 -7.77
C VAL A 161 -1.56 2.99 -8.64
N LEU A 162 -0.53 2.18 -8.35
CA LEU A 162 0.70 2.17 -9.14
C LEU A 162 0.47 1.68 -10.57
N ASP A 163 -0.31 0.61 -10.74
CA ASP A 163 -0.70 0.11 -12.06
C ASP A 163 -1.45 1.17 -12.86
N TYR A 164 -2.39 1.89 -12.22
CA TYR A 164 -3.11 2.99 -12.86
C TYR A 164 -2.17 4.12 -13.31
N LEU A 165 -1.28 4.59 -12.42
CA LEU A 165 -0.36 5.69 -12.73
C LEU A 165 0.63 5.30 -13.84
N PHE A 166 1.12 4.06 -13.82
CA PHE A 166 2.01 3.54 -14.85
C PHE A 166 1.29 3.38 -16.19
N ALA A 167 0.11 2.78 -16.18
CA ALA A 167 -0.64 2.44 -17.39
C ALA A 167 -1.19 3.66 -18.12
N THR A 168 -1.63 4.67 -17.39
CA THR A 168 -2.12 5.93 -17.97
C THR A 168 -0.99 6.87 -18.39
N GLY A 169 0.24 6.65 -17.90
CA GLY A 169 1.37 7.56 -18.11
C GLY A 169 1.17 8.93 -17.44
N LYS A 170 0.23 9.06 -16.49
CA LYS A 170 -0.02 10.31 -15.76
C LYS A 170 1.12 10.69 -14.80
N ALA A 171 2.05 9.77 -14.52
CA ALA A 171 3.28 10.01 -13.77
C ALA A 171 4.48 9.39 -14.49
N SER A 172 5.61 10.08 -14.53
CA SER A 172 6.85 9.55 -15.10
C SER A 172 7.53 8.54 -14.20
N ALA A 173 7.51 8.80 -12.89
CA ALA A 173 7.91 7.91 -11.81
C ALA A 173 7.18 8.28 -10.52
N VAL A 174 7.27 7.42 -9.51
CA VAL A 174 6.56 7.53 -8.25
C VAL A 174 7.50 7.46 -7.05
N GLY A 175 7.36 8.41 -6.13
CA GLY A 175 7.87 8.31 -4.76
C GLY A 175 6.74 7.91 -3.82
N LEU A 176 7.01 7.02 -2.88
CA LEU A 176 5.99 6.54 -1.93
C LEU A 176 6.21 7.15 -0.55
N TRP A 177 5.19 7.81 0.00
CA TRP A 177 5.20 8.31 1.37
C TRP A 177 4.06 7.67 2.16
N GLY A 178 4.39 6.83 3.13
CA GLY A 178 3.40 6.16 3.96
C GLY A 178 3.60 6.45 5.43
N ARG A 179 2.53 6.82 6.11
CA ARG A 179 2.47 7.00 7.57
C ARG A 179 1.84 5.78 8.23
N CYS A 180 2.41 5.30 9.34
CA CYS A 180 1.81 4.22 10.14
C CYS A 180 1.49 2.97 9.28
N ILE A 181 0.22 2.59 9.19
CA ILE A 181 -0.28 1.54 8.29
C ILE A 181 0.09 1.80 6.84
N GLY A 182 0.01 3.05 6.34
CA GLY A 182 0.48 3.39 5.00
C GLY A 182 1.97 3.10 4.79
N GLY A 183 2.77 3.22 5.84
CA GLY A 183 4.18 2.80 5.82
C GLY A 183 4.35 1.28 5.76
N ALA A 184 3.55 0.54 6.53
CA ALA A 184 3.55 -0.92 6.53
C ALA A 184 3.07 -1.46 5.16
N THR A 185 2.07 -0.82 4.57
CA THR A 185 1.58 -1.06 3.21
C THR A 185 2.69 -0.92 2.18
N ILE A 186 3.51 0.14 2.26
CA ILE A 186 4.66 0.31 1.36
C ILE A 186 5.64 -0.85 1.51
N LEU A 187 6.01 -1.22 2.75
CA LEU A 187 6.97 -2.30 3.01
C LEU A 187 6.44 -3.65 2.54
N GLN A 188 5.16 -3.96 2.77
CA GLN A 188 4.55 -5.18 2.26
C GLN A 188 4.45 -5.17 0.74
N HIS A 189 4.16 -4.02 0.13
CA HIS A 189 4.21 -3.88 -1.32
C HIS A 189 5.64 -4.11 -1.86
N GLN A 190 6.69 -3.72 -1.13
CA GLN A 190 8.07 -4.01 -1.54
C GLN A 190 8.34 -5.52 -1.66
N GLN A 191 7.81 -6.36 -0.76
CA GLN A 191 7.93 -7.82 -0.86
C GLN A 191 7.38 -8.32 -2.20
N ILE A 192 6.22 -7.81 -2.63
CA ILE A 192 5.61 -8.19 -3.90
C ILE A 192 6.41 -7.59 -5.07
N ALA A 193 6.89 -6.35 -4.93
CA ALA A 193 7.67 -5.66 -5.96
C ALA A 193 9.00 -6.35 -6.30
N LEU A 194 9.53 -7.20 -5.40
CA LEU A 194 10.67 -8.06 -5.73
C LEU A 194 10.35 -9.09 -6.82
N THR A 195 9.07 -9.43 -6.99
CA THR A 195 8.64 -10.50 -7.91
C THR A 195 8.37 -9.99 -9.32
N TYR A 196 8.12 -8.69 -9.54
CA TYR A 196 7.73 -8.17 -10.85
C TYR A 196 8.46 -6.88 -11.23
N LYS A 197 8.47 -6.56 -12.53
CA LYS A 197 9.02 -5.30 -13.04
C LYS A 197 8.09 -4.65 -14.05
N TYR A 198 7.86 -3.35 -13.90
CA TYR A 198 7.15 -2.54 -14.87
C TYR A 198 7.95 -2.37 -16.16
N LYS A 199 7.24 -2.44 -17.27
CA LYS A 199 7.84 -2.43 -18.60
C LYS A 199 6.86 -1.88 -19.63
N THR A 200 7.42 -1.16 -20.59
CA THR A 200 6.68 -0.66 -21.75
C THR A 200 7.23 -1.33 -22.99
N LEU A 201 6.36 -1.99 -23.74
CA LEU A 201 6.66 -2.55 -25.04
C LEU A 201 6.29 -1.53 -26.11
N ARG A 202 7.23 -1.23 -27.00
CA ARG A 202 6.99 -0.42 -28.19
C ARG A 202 7.00 -1.36 -29.38
N VAL A 203 5.83 -1.58 -29.96
CA VAL A 203 5.64 -2.56 -31.04
C VAL A 203 5.19 -1.83 -32.30
N PRO A 204 5.91 -1.96 -33.43
CA PRO A 204 5.44 -1.42 -34.69
C PRO A 204 4.04 -1.96 -35.03
N LYS A 205 3.16 -1.13 -35.60
CA LYS A 205 1.77 -1.51 -35.91
C LYS A 205 1.68 -2.78 -36.77
N PHE A 206 2.63 -2.96 -37.71
CA PHE A 206 2.68 -4.14 -38.56
C PHE A 206 3.05 -5.42 -37.80
N GLU A 207 3.63 -5.36 -36.59
CA GLU A 207 3.92 -6.52 -35.75
C GLU A 207 2.87 -6.75 -34.67
N ALA A 208 2.09 -5.71 -34.32
CA ALA A 208 1.11 -5.77 -33.24
C ALA A 208 0.07 -6.89 -33.43
N HIS A 209 -0.36 -7.15 -34.67
CA HIS A 209 -1.31 -8.23 -34.98
C HIS A 209 -0.76 -9.64 -34.69
N ARG A 210 0.57 -9.79 -34.53
CA ARG A 210 1.24 -11.06 -34.22
C ARG A 210 1.30 -11.35 -32.72
N LEU A 211 0.94 -10.38 -31.88
CA LEU A 211 0.92 -10.56 -30.42
C LEU A 211 -0.21 -11.52 -30.04
N GLN A 212 0.14 -12.55 -29.28
CA GLN A 212 -0.84 -13.50 -28.74
C GLN A 212 -1.38 -12.95 -27.43
N ILE A 213 -2.59 -12.39 -27.48
CA ILE A 213 -3.32 -11.93 -26.29
C ILE A 213 -4.28 -13.01 -25.85
N GLU A 214 -4.15 -13.40 -24.59
CA GLU A 214 -5.00 -14.38 -23.92
C GLU A 214 -5.38 -13.87 -22.52
N GLU A 215 -6.48 -14.38 -21.97
CA GLU A 215 -6.93 -14.06 -20.62
C GLU A 215 -6.53 -15.17 -19.64
N SER A 216 -5.96 -14.82 -18.50
CA SER A 216 -5.69 -15.80 -17.44
C SER A 216 -6.98 -16.23 -16.78
N LYS A 217 -7.35 -17.51 -16.89
CA LYS A 217 -8.53 -18.06 -16.21
C LYS A 217 -8.48 -17.96 -14.68
N ALA A 218 -7.29 -17.80 -14.10
CA ALA A 218 -7.10 -17.72 -12.66
C ALA A 218 -7.28 -16.30 -12.11
N THR A 219 -6.82 -15.28 -12.84
CA THR A 219 -6.80 -13.88 -12.38
C THR A 219 -7.72 -12.95 -13.17
N GLY A 220 -8.21 -13.37 -14.34
CA GLY A 220 -8.95 -12.52 -15.28
C GLY A 220 -8.07 -11.49 -15.99
N GLU A 221 -6.75 -11.55 -15.82
CA GLU A 221 -5.83 -10.58 -16.40
C GLU A 221 -5.51 -10.89 -17.86
N LEU A 222 -5.37 -9.85 -18.68
CA LEU A 222 -4.96 -9.97 -20.07
C LEU A 222 -3.44 -10.08 -20.18
N LEU A 223 -2.98 -11.16 -20.80
CA LEU A 223 -1.58 -11.52 -20.96
C LEU A 223 -1.17 -11.43 -22.42
N CYS A 224 0.01 -10.87 -22.68
CA CYS A 224 0.73 -11.06 -23.94
C CYS A 224 1.64 -12.29 -23.81
N VAL A 225 1.22 -13.39 -24.42
CA VAL A 225 1.93 -14.67 -24.39
C VAL A 225 3.12 -14.60 -25.34
N ARG A 226 4.29 -15.04 -24.87
CA ARG A 226 5.46 -15.18 -25.73
C ARG A 226 5.40 -16.51 -26.48
N PRO A 227 5.69 -16.53 -27.78
CA PRO A 227 5.85 -17.80 -28.48
C PRO A 227 6.95 -18.63 -27.79
N PRO A 228 6.70 -19.92 -27.47
CA PRO A 228 7.66 -20.74 -26.73
C PRO A 228 8.97 -20.88 -27.52
N ARG A 229 10.10 -20.53 -26.88
CA ARG A 229 11.42 -20.54 -27.54
C ARG A 229 12.01 -21.94 -27.73
N VAL A 230 11.54 -22.96 -27.00
CA VAL A 230 12.21 -24.28 -26.94
C VAL A 230 11.24 -25.47 -27.10
N PHE A 231 10.02 -25.40 -26.53
CA PHE A 231 9.06 -26.50 -26.57
C PHE A 231 7.67 -26.04 -27.05
N PRO A 232 7.27 -26.32 -28.31
CA PRO A 232 6.01 -25.85 -28.88
C PRO A 232 4.75 -26.50 -28.29
N PHE A 233 4.89 -27.54 -27.45
CA PHE A 233 3.77 -28.31 -26.88
C PHE A 233 3.57 -28.11 -25.37
N ARG A 234 4.23 -27.12 -24.73
CA ARG A 234 4.09 -26.93 -23.29
C ARG A 234 2.78 -26.21 -22.97
N VAL A 235 1.77 -26.98 -22.56
CA VAL A 235 0.51 -26.48 -21.99
C VAL A 235 0.74 -26.16 -20.52
N THR A 236 1.47 -25.08 -20.22
CA THR A 236 1.42 -24.47 -18.88
C THR A 236 0.22 -23.55 -18.81
N SER A 237 -0.51 -23.56 -17.69
CA SER A 237 -1.60 -22.61 -17.45
C SER A 237 -1.09 -21.18 -17.63
N LEU A 238 -1.71 -20.41 -18.53
CA LEU A 238 -1.34 -19.01 -18.79
C LEU A 238 -1.40 -18.20 -17.50
N SER A 239 -0.25 -17.65 -17.09
CA SER A 239 -0.12 -16.98 -15.80
C SER A 239 1.07 -16.04 -15.83
N ALA A 240 0.90 -14.87 -15.19
CA ALA A 240 2.02 -13.97 -14.91
C ALA A 240 3.21 -14.72 -14.29
N ASN A 241 2.96 -15.71 -13.43
CA ASN A 241 3.98 -16.51 -12.73
C ASN A 241 4.92 -17.30 -13.68
N ASN A 242 4.52 -17.51 -14.93
CA ASN A 242 5.34 -18.15 -15.95
C ASN A 242 6.23 -17.17 -16.73
N GLY A 243 6.25 -15.88 -16.36
CA GLY A 243 6.98 -14.83 -17.06
C GLY A 243 6.23 -14.24 -18.26
N ASP A 244 4.93 -14.50 -18.37
CA ASP A 244 4.07 -13.85 -19.36
C ASP A 244 3.88 -12.37 -19.01
N PHE A 245 3.79 -11.52 -20.03
CA PHE A 245 3.67 -10.07 -19.84
C PHE A 245 2.22 -9.69 -19.59
N VAL A 246 1.91 -9.16 -18.41
CA VAL A 246 0.57 -8.66 -18.06
C VAL A 246 0.36 -7.29 -18.68
N ILE A 247 -0.73 -7.13 -19.43
CA ILE A 247 -1.08 -5.88 -20.11
C ILE A 247 -1.93 -5.03 -19.16
N LEU A 248 -1.51 -3.79 -18.90
CA LEU A 248 -2.27 -2.82 -18.13
C LEU A 248 -2.94 -1.76 -19.03
N SER A 249 -2.26 -1.34 -20.09
CA SER A 249 -2.82 -0.45 -21.11
C SER A 249 -2.23 -0.66 -22.50
N ILE A 250 -3.01 -0.25 -23.51
CA ILE A 250 -2.58 -0.14 -24.91
C ILE A 250 -2.83 1.31 -25.35
N ASN A 251 -1.79 1.99 -25.82
CA ASN A 251 -1.80 3.42 -26.14
C ASN A 251 -2.43 4.24 -25.01
N ARG A 252 -2.09 3.91 -23.75
CA ARG A 252 -2.61 4.53 -22.52
C ARG A 252 -4.09 4.31 -22.23
N HIS A 253 -4.80 3.53 -23.05
CA HIS A 253 -6.15 3.05 -22.73
C HIS A 253 -6.04 1.83 -21.82
N LEU A 254 -6.62 1.94 -20.62
CA LEU A 254 -6.67 0.85 -19.65
C LEU A 254 -7.38 -0.36 -20.25
N VAL A 255 -6.82 -1.55 -20.06
CA VAL A 255 -7.44 -2.81 -20.53
C VAL A 255 -8.21 -3.55 -19.45
N LYS A 256 -8.24 -3.02 -18.22
CA LYS A 256 -9.01 -3.59 -17.12
C LYS A 256 -10.49 -3.66 -17.51
N ASN A 257 -11.12 -4.82 -17.29
CA ASN A 257 -12.51 -5.13 -17.68
C ASN A 257 -12.78 -5.21 -19.20
N LEU A 258 -11.74 -5.26 -20.04
CA LEU A 258 -11.89 -5.54 -21.47
C LEU A 258 -11.79 -7.04 -21.75
N ASP A 259 -12.55 -7.52 -22.73
CA ASP A 259 -12.37 -8.86 -23.28
C ASP A 259 -11.17 -8.90 -24.24
N VAL A 260 -10.70 -10.11 -24.55
CA VAL A 260 -9.59 -10.34 -25.50
C VAL A 260 -9.88 -9.68 -26.86
N ALA A 261 -11.15 -9.69 -27.30
CA ALA A 261 -11.55 -9.09 -28.57
C ALA A 261 -11.42 -7.56 -28.56
N ALA A 262 -11.85 -6.87 -27.51
CA ALA A 262 -11.68 -5.44 -27.32
C ALA A 262 -10.21 -5.05 -27.25
N CYS A 263 -9.41 -5.82 -26.52
CA CYS A 263 -7.97 -5.62 -26.43
C CYS A 263 -7.30 -5.71 -27.82
N LYS A 264 -7.68 -6.71 -28.63
CA LYS A 264 -7.21 -6.83 -30.02
C LYS A 264 -7.68 -5.67 -30.92
N ARG A 265 -8.85 -5.07 -30.67
CA ARG A 265 -9.30 -3.85 -31.39
C ARG A 265 -8.44 -2.63 -31.05
N LEU A 266 -7.98 -2.50 -29.81
CA LEU A 266 -7.06 -1.42 -29.43
C LEU A 266 -5.72 -1.52 -30.17
N LEU A 267 -5.23 -2.75 -30.43
CA LEU A 267 -4.03 -2.97 -31.25
C LEU A 267 -4.20 -2.60 -32.73
N THR A 268 -5.42 -2.50 -33.26
CA THR A 268 -5.65 -2.14 -34.67
C THR A 268 -5.99 -0.67 -34.87
N THR A 269 -6.25 0.06 -33.78
CA THR A 269 -6.59 1.50 -33.81
C THR A 269 -5.43 2.33 -34.35
N ASN A 270 -5.74 3.42 -35.06
CA ASN A 270 -4.71 4.32 -35.61
C ASN A 270 -3.89 4.97 -34.49
N CYS A 271 -2.56 4.87 -34.60
CA CYS A 271 -1.58 5.50 -33.73
C CYS A 271 -0.83 6.57 -34.54
N GLN A 272 -0.53 7.72 -33.91
CA GLN A 272 0.06 8.88 -34.60
C GLN A 272 1.43 8.57 -35.22
N ASP A 273 2.22 7.68 -34.59
CA ASP A 273 3.59 7.36 -35.02
C ASP A 273 3.76 5.96 -35.62
N GLY A 274 2.66 5.22 -35.87
CA GLY A 274 2.73 3.84 -36.35
C GLY A 274 3.33 2.83 -35.36
N VAL A 275 3.57 3.25 -34.12
CA VAL A 275 4.05 2.42 -33.01
C VAL A 275 2.98 2.34 -31.94
N ILE A 276 2.74 1.14 -31.44
CA ILE A 276 1.82 0.86 -30.35
C ILE A 276 2.61 0.77 -29.05
N GLU A 277 2.16 1.52 -28.05
CA GLU A 277 2.73 1.52 -26.70
C GLU A 277 1.89 0.61 -25.82
N ILE A 278 2.46 -0.50 -25.34
CA ILE A 278 1.81 -1.42 -24.42
C ILE A 278 2.50 -1.32 -23.06
N ALA A 279 1.80 -0.80 -22.06
CA ALA A 279 2.32 -0.70 -20.71
C ALA A 279 1.82 -1.88 -19.87
N GLY A 280 2.72 -2.44 -19.06
CA GLY A 280 2.43 -3.63 -18.29
C GLY A 280 3.56 -3.99 -17.33
N TYR A 281 3.53 -5.23 -16.85
CA TYR A 281 4.59 -5.78 -16.01
C TYR A 281 4.85 -7.24 -16.34
N GLU A 282 6.00 -7.71 -15.89
CA GLU A 282 6.46 -9.08 -16.10
C GLU A 282 7.01 -9.63 -14.78
N GLN A 283 6.75 -10.91 -14.48
CA GLN A 283 7.38 -11.57 -13.34
C GLN A 283 8.88 -11.76 -13.58
N SER A 284 9.69 -11.50 -12.57
CA SER A 284 11.15 -11.46 -12.60
C SER A 284 11.74 -12.88 -12.53
N ASN A 285 11.52 -13.70 -13.56
CA ASN A 285 12.13 -15.04 -13.70
C ASN A 285 12.92 -15.27 -15.01
N GLY A 286 13.13 -14.25 -15.85
CA GLY A 286 14.15 -14.27 -16.91
C GLY A 286 13.70 -13.90 -18.34
N VAL A 287 14.62 -13.21 -19.02
CA VAL A 287 14.65 -12.72 -20.43
C VAL A 287 13.65 -11.61 -20.78
N SER A 288 14.04 -10.37 -20.47
CA SER A 288 13.33 -9.15 -20.86
C SER A 288 13.70 -8.67 -22.28
N ASN A 289 12.79 -8.81 -23.26
CA ASN A 289 12.93 -8.19 -24.59
C ASN A 289 12.44 -6.71 -24.64
N GLY A 290 12.67 -5.89 -23.60
CA GLY A 290 12.22 -4.47 -23.64
C GLY A 290 12.70 -3.62 -22.48
N VAL A 291 12.41 -2.31 -22.54
CA VAL A 291 12.93 -1.30 -21.61
C VAL A 291 12.30 -1.46 -20.22
N THR A 292 13.09 -1.95 -19.27
CA THR A 292 12.71 -2.02 -17.85
C THR A 292 12.74 -0.62 -17.25
N CYS A 293 11.73 -0.28 -16.46
CA CYS A 293 11.59 1.06 -15.86
C CYS A 293 11.58 0.95 -14.34
N ASP A 294 12.49 1.66 -13.68
CA ASP A 294 12.48 1.83 -12.21
C ASP A 294 11.40 2.85 -11.85
N PHE A 295 10.13 2.41 -11.93
CA PHE A 295 8.98 3.30 -11.80
C PHE A 295 8.83 3.88 -10.39
N VAL A 296 9.17 3.10 -9.35
CA VAL A 296 9.23 3.59 -7.97
C VAL A 296 10.68 3.97 -7.65
N PHE A 297 10.93 5.25 -7.37
CA PHE A 297 12.30 5.76 -7.24
C PHE A 297 12.79 5.96 -5.80
N GLY A 298 11.87 5.99 -4.82
CA GLY A 298 12.23 6.23 -3.43
C GLY A 298 11.04 6.12 -2.47
N LEU A 299 11.36 5.90 -1.20
CA LEU A 299 10.40 5.62 -0.14
C LEU A 299 10.59 6.60 1.02
N THR A 300 9.49 6.97 1.66
CA THR A 300 9.47 7.59 2.98
C THR A 300 8.51 6.80 3.86
N VAL A 301 9.04 6.16 4.90
CA VAL A 301 8.27 5.40 5.88
C VAL A 301 8.26 6.18 7.19
N ASP A 302 7.05 6.59 7.58
CA ASP A 302 6.85 7.53 8.67
C ASP A 302 6.14 6.87 9.85
N SER A 303 6.91 6.67 10.93
CA SER A 303 6.47 6.13 12.22
C SER A 303 5.73 4.80 12.08
N THR A 304 6.28 3.89 11.28
CA THR A 304 5.64 2.62 10.92
C THR A 304 6.15 1.42 11.74
N TYR A 305 5.58 0.25 11.48
CA TYR A 305 5.92 -1.04 12.06
C TYR A 305 6.25 -2.06 10.98
N GLY A 306 7.07 -3.06 11.34
CA GLY A 306 7.42 -4.18 10.46
C GLY A 306 6.88 -5.53 10.92
N ASP A 307 6.29 -5.58 12.12
CA ASP A 307 5.72 -6.78 12.71
C ASP A 307 4.52 -6.40 13.59
N MET A 308 3.32 -6.76 13.14
CA MET A 308 2.09 -6.47 13.86
C MET A 308 1.92 -7.34 15.12
N GLN A 309 2.51 -8.54 15.16
CA GLN A 309 2.48 -9.38 16.37
C GLN A 309 3.22 -8.68 17.51
N GLN A 310 4.37 -8.07 17.21
CA GLN A 310 5.13 -7.31 18.20
C GLN A 310 4.36 -6.06 18.66
N VAL A 311 3.70 -5.34 17.75
CA VAL A 311 2.86 -4.17 18.11
C VAL A 311 1.75 -4.58 19.08
N ILE A 312 1.07 -5.70 18.81
CA ILE A 312 0.00 -6.22 19.68
C ILE A 312 0.57 -6.66 21.04
N ALA A 313 1.72 -7.33 21.06
CA ALA A 313 2.36 -7.76 22.28
C ALA A 313 2.77 -6.56 23.16
N ASP A 314 3.33 -5.51 22.55
CA ASP A 314 3.70 -4.27 23.23
C ASP A 314 2.46 -3.55 23.78
N MET A 315 1.37 -3.49 23.00
CA MET A 315 0.08 -2.94 23.44
C MET A 315 -0.47 -3.71 24.65
N LEU A 316 -0.54 -5.03 24.58
CA LEU A 316 -1.02 -5.88 25.69
C LEU A 316 -0.17 -5.72 26.94
N THR A 317 1.14 -5.55 26.77
CA THR A 317 2.08 -5.29 27.87
C THR A 317 1.79 -3.95 28.55
N GLU A 318 1.54 -2.88 27.78
CA GLU A 318 1.20 -1.57 28.34
C GLU A 318 -0.18 -1.56 29.01
N VAL A 319 -1.16 -2.27 28.44
CA VAL A 319 -2.47 -2.49 29.07
C VAL A 319 -2.31 -3.23 30.39
N GLY A 320 -1.49 -4.29 30.43
CA GLY A 320 -1.17 -5.03 31.66
C GLY A 320 -0.58 -4.13 32.75
N LYS A 321 0.44 -3.33 32.42
CA LYS A 321 1.03 -2.34 33.35
C LYS A 321 0.02 -1.32 33.85
N SER A 322 -0.93 -0.91 33.00
CA SER A 322 -2.00 0.03 33.37
C SER A 322 -3.03 -0.64 34.29
N ALA A 323 -3.34 -1.91 34.06
CA ALA A 323 -4.25 -2.72 34.87
C ALA A 323 -3.65 -3.02 36.27
N GLU A 324 -2.34 -3.25 36.36
CA GLU A 324 -1.64 -3.41 37.64
C GLU A 324 -1.80 -2.18 38.53
N LYS A 325 -1.77 -0.97 37.96
CA LYS A 325 -2.05 0.28 38.70
C LYS A 325 -3.48 0.33 39.25
N ARG A 326 -4.39 -0.49 38.72
CA ARG A 326 -5.79 -0.64 39.18
C ARG A 326 -5.98 -1.91 40.03
N ASN A 327 -4.91 -2.51 40.54
CA ASN A 327 -4.89 -3.75 41.32
C ASN A 327 -5.41 -5.00 40.58
N ILE A 328 -5.30 -5.02 39.25
CA ILE A 328 -5.63 -6.19 38.42
C ILE A 328 -4.31 -6.77 37.89
N SER A 329 -3.98 -8.01 38.29
CA SER A 329 -2.76 -8.69 37.83
C SER A 329 -3.00 -9.41 36.51
N PHE A 330 -2.24 -9.05 35.48
CA PHE A 330 -2.33 -9.65 34.14
C PHE A 330 -1.05 -10.44 33.85
N THR A 331 -1.14 -11.77 33.90
CA THR A 331 0.04 -12.64 33.80
C THR A 331 0.52 -12.82 32.36
N SER A 332 1.76 -13.28 32.17
CA SER A 332 2.32 -13.60 30.85
C SER A 332 1.54 -14.70 30.11
N ALA A 333 0.99 -15.67 30.84
CA ALA A 333 0.12 -16.69 30.28
C ALA A 333 -1.17 -16.09 29.69
N MET A 334 -1.79 -15.14 30.40
CA MET A 334 -2.99 -14.43 29.93
C MET A 334 -2.69 -13.56 28.70
N MET A 335 -1.53 -12.87 28.67
CA MET A 335 -1.06 -12.13 27.49
C MET A 335 -0.90 -13.06 26.26
N GLY A 336 -0.30 -14.24 26.46
CA GLY A 336 -0.13 -15.22 25.40
C GLY A 336 -1.46 -15.78 24.88
N ALA A 337 -2.40 -16.08 25.77
CA ALA A 337 -3.75 -16.53 25.40
C ALA A 337 -4.50 -15.44 24.61
N ALA A 338 -4.47 -14.19 25.08
CA ALA A 338 -5.06 -13.05 24.39
C ALA A 338 -4.48 -12.88 22.98
N SER A 339 -3.16 -12.87 22.82
CA SER A 339 -2.52 -12.74 21.50
C SER A 339 -2.96 -13.83 20.50
N ARG A 340 -3.10 -15.09 20.96
CA ARG A 340 -3.58 -16.21 20.11
C ARG A 340 -5.03 -16.00 19.69
N LEU A 341 -5.89 -15.56 20.59
CA LEU A 341 -7.29 -15.28 20.30
C LEU A 341 -7.44 -14.14 19.28
N ILE A 342 -6.62 -13.07 19.37
CA ILE A 342 -6.67 -11.97 18.38
C ILE A 342 -6.27 -12.52 17.02
N SER A 343 -5.18 -13.29 16.98
CA SER A 343 -4.69 -13.90 15.75
C SER A 343 -5.73 -14.85 15.13
N HIS A 344 -6.47 -15.60 15.95
CA HIS A 344 -7.52 -16.50 15.50
C HIS A 344 -8.74 -15.74 14.98
N SER A 345 -9.20 -14.71 15.71
CA SER A 345 -10.32 -13.85 15.33
C SER A 345 -10.04 -13.14 14.01
N VAL A 346 -8.85 -12.54 13.85
CA VAL A 346 -8.44 -11.89 12.60
C VAL A 346 -8.37 -12.87 11.44
N LYS A 347 -7.87 -14.09 11.66
CA LYS A 347 -7.87 -15.14 10.63
C LYS A 347 -9.29 -15.52 10.20
N LYS A 348 -10.23 -15.61 11.13
CA LYS A 348 -11.63 -15.98 10.88
C LYS A 348 -12.39 -14.86 10.15
N THR A 349 -12.23 -13.61 10.60
CA THR A 349 -12.96 -12.46 10.06
C THR A 349 -12.33 -11.91 8.78
N ALA A 350 -11.00 -11.81 8.75
CA ALA A 350 -10.28 -11.11 7.71
C ALA A 350 -9.45 -12.02 6.78
N GLY A 351 -9.38 -13.34 7.04
CA GLY A 351 -8.76 -14.29 6.11
C GLY A 351 -7.23 -14.28 6.04
N TYR A 352 -6.54 -13.53 6.92
CA TYR A 352 -5.08 -13.49 7.01
C TYR A 352 -4.60 -13.66 8.46
N GLN A 353 -3.31 -13.96 8.66
CA GLN A 353 -2.68 -14.03 9.98
C GLN A 353 -1.66 -12.90 10.15
N PHE A 354 -1.43 -12.43 11.37
CA PHE A 354 -0.45 -11.36 11.60
C PHE A 354 0.99 -11.72 11.19
N LYS A 355 1.33 -13.01 11.19
CA LYS A 355 2.62 -13.48 10.64
C LYS A 355 2.78 -13.15 9.14
N ASP A 356 1.66 -13.02 8.42
CA ASP A 356 1.66 -12.70 6.99
C ASP A 356 1.91 -11.19 6.74
N ILE A 357 1.99 -10.39 7.81
CA ILE A 357 2.33 -8.95 7.83
C ILE A 357 3.78 -8.73 8.32
N ALA A 358 4.51 -9.79 8.67
CA ALA A 358 5.91 -9.68 9.06
C ALA A 358 6.76 -9.34 7.82
N VAL A 359 7.37 -8.14 7.82
CA VAL A 359 8.27 -7.70 6.75
C VAL A 359 9.73 -7.68 7.19
N LEU A 360 10.02 -7.85 8.49
CA LEU A 360 11.37 -7.74 9.03
C LEU A 360 12.37 -8.72 8.41
N ASP A 361 11.92 -9.92 8.02
CA ASP A 361 12.77 -10.92 7.35
C ASP A 361 13.14 -10.51 5.91
N ASP A 362 12.27 -9.75 5.24
CA ASP A 362 12.47 -9.29 3.86
C ASP A 362 13.12 -7.90 3.76
N VAL A 363 13.07 -7.12 4.83
CA VAL A 363 13.67 -5.77 4.92
C VAL A 363 15.15 -5.70 4.49
N PRO A 364 16.01 -6.71 4.78
CA PRO A 364 17.37 -6.77 4.25
C PRO A 364 17.47 -6.92 2.72
N LEU A 365 16.41 -7.39 2.06
CA LEU A 365 16.35 -7.56 0.60
C LEU A 365 15.97 -6.27 -0.12
N PHE A 366 15.31 -5.33 0.55
CA PHE A 366 14.87 -4.07 -0.05
C PHE A 366 16.05 -3.18 -0.43
N ARG A 367 16.04 -2.64 -1.66
CA ARG A 367 17.16 -1.87 -2.22
C ARG A 367 16.85 -0.41 -2.53
N LEU A 368 15.57 -0.04 -2.59
CA LEU A 368 15.17 1.34 -2.87
C LEU A 368 15.71 2.29 -1.80
N PRO A 369 16.06 3.54 -2.16
CA PRO A 369 16.43 4.52 -1.16
C PRO A 369 15.23 4.86 -0.28
N CYS A 370 15.45 4.87 1.03
CA CYS A 370 14.38 4.99 2.00
C CYS A 370 14.72 6.02 3.09
N LEU A 371 13.84 6.99 3.29
CA LEU A 371 13.85 7.89 4.43
C LEU A 371 12.92 7.37 5.54
N PHE A 372 13.48 7.14 6.71
CA PHE A 372 12.74 6.73 7.90
C PHE A 372 12.48 7.95 8.77
N VAL A 373 11.21 8.24 9.02
CA VAL A 373 10.77 9.33 9.89
C VAL A 373 10.22 8.74 11.17
N SER A 374 10.62 9.26 12.33
CA SER A 374 10.16 8.74 13.62
C SER A 374 9.82 9.87 14.60
N ALA A 375 8.63 9.79 15.20
CA ALA A 375 8.25 10.66 16.31
C ALA A 375 9.06 10.31 17.57
N ARG A 376 9.58 11.30 18.30
CA ARG A 376 10.38 11.05 19.52
C ARG A 376 9.54 10.64 20.74
N ARG A 377 8.27 11.07 20.82
CA ARG A 377 7.43 10.75 21.97
C ARG A 377 6.79 9.38 21.75
N LYS A 378 6.88 8.52 22.76
CA LYS A 378 6.20 7.21 22.76
C LYS A 378 4.69 7.44 22.72
N ASP A 379 4.04 6.75 21.81
CA ASP A 379 2.59 6.70 21.64
C ASP A 379 2.16 5.23 21.43
N PHE A 380 1.00 5.00 20.78
CA PHE A 380 0.49 3.69 20.42
C PHE A 380 1.52 2.80 19.69
N ILE A 381 2.29 3.39 18.76
CA ILE A 381 3.41 2.71 18.09
C ILE A 381 4.71 3.23 18.67
N SER A 382 5.47 2.35 19.32
CA SER A 382 6.79 2.69 19.84
C SER A 382 7.75 3.09 18.70
N PRO A 383 8.56 4.15 18.87
CA PRO A 383 9.62 4.50 17.92
C PRO A 383 10.60 3.34 17.63
N ALA A 384 10.69 2.37 18.55
CA ALA A 384 11.47 1.16 18.42
C ALA A 384 11.07 0.31 17.20
N HIS A 385 9.79 0.30 16.79
CA HIS A 385 9.37 -0.50 15.63
C HIS A 385 9.95 0.06 14.33
N THR A 386 9.83 1.38 14.10
CA THR A 386 10.44 2.02 12.93
C THR A 386 11.97 1.88 12.96
N ARG A 387 12.56 1.95 14.17
CA ARG A 387 14.01 1.76 14.35
C ARG A 387 14.45 0.35 13.98
N ALA A 388 13.71 -0.69 14.38
CA ALA A 388 14.01 -2.07 14.04
C ALA A 388 14.06 -2.28 12.52
N ILE A 389 13.11 -1.69 11.78
CA ILE A 389 13.10 -1.74 10.31
C ILE A 389 14.33 -1.00 9.75
N TYR A 390 14.62 0.21 10.24
CA TYR A 390 15.79 0.98 9.81
C TYR A 390 17.09 0.18 9.99
N ASP A 391 17.29 -0.45 11.14
CA ASP A 391 18.53 -1.16 11.46
C ASP A 391 18.78 -2.33 10.50
N HIS A 392 17.73 -3.06 10.12
CA HIS A 392 17.81 -4.22 9.22
C HIS A 392 17.69 -3.86 7.73
N TYR A 393 17.34 -2.62 7.38
CA TYR A 393 17.13 -2.21 5.99
C TYR A 393 18.39 -2.36 5.14
N GLY A 394 18.25 -3.08 4.01
CA GLY A 394 19.37 -3.45 3.13
C GLY A 394 19.74 -2.44 2.04
N GLY A 395 18.89 -1.44 1.80
CA GLY A 395 19.07 -0.38 0.82
C GLY A 395 19.69 0.88 1.43
N GLU A 396 19.83 1.92 0.61
CA GLU A 396 20.26 3.22 1.13
C GLU A 396 19.20 3.78 2.09
N LYS A 397 19.62 4.13 3.30
CA LYS A 397 18.72 4.54 4.38
C LYS A 397 19.12 5.86 5.01
N THR A 398 18.15 6.70 5.29
CA THR A 398 18.31 7.96 6.02
C THR A 398 17.36 7.96 7.21
N TRP A 399 17.80 8.52 8.34
CA TRP A 399 16.97 8.64 9.54
C TRP A 399 16.66 10.11 9.81
N LEU A 400 15.40 10.41 10.13
CA LEU A 400 14.94 11.72 10.54
C LEU A 400 13.98 11.57 11.71
N ASP A 401 14.15 12.39 12.73
CA ASP A 401 13.26 12.40 13.89
C ASP A 401 12.72 13.80 14.17
N PHE A 402 11.57 13.86 14.85
CA PHE A 402 10.94 15.13 15.19
C PHE A 402 10.34 15.10 16.60
N GLY A 403 10.27 16.29 17.20
CA GLY A 403 9.55 16.48 18.46
C GLY A 403 8.05 16.46 18.20
N GLY A 404 7.35 15.44 18.69
CA GLY A 404 5.90 15.28 18.50
C GLY A 404 5.46 13.86 18.82
N VAL A 405 4.15 13.63 18.67
CA VAL A 405 3.52 12.29 18.74
C VAL A 405 3.17 11.76 17.35
N HIS A 406 2.66 10.53 17.29
CA HIS A 406 2.48 9.78 16.06
C HIS A 406 1.49 10.44 15.08
N ASP A 407 0.36 10.93 15.59
CA ASP A 407 -0.77 11.47 14.79
C ASP A 407 -0.63 12.96 14.44
N GLU A 408 0.39 13.64 14.93
CA GLU A 408 0.58 15.07 14.66
C GLU A 408 1.01 15.35 13.22
N ASN A 409 0.63 16.51 12.69
CA ASN A 409 1.18 16.98 11.41
C ASN A 409 2.69 17.13 11.54
N ARG A 410 3.44 16.70 10.51
CA ARG A 410 4.89 16.82 10.55
C ARG A 410 5.28 18.30 10.49
N PRO A 411 6.25 18.75 11.31
CA PRO A 411 6.78 20.11 11.23
C PRO A 411 7.24 20.44 9.82
N ASN A 412 7.19 21.72 9.45
CA ASN A 412 7.50 22.17 8.11
C ASN A 412 8.89 21.74 7.65
N GLU A 413 9.87 21.71 8.56
CA GLU A 413 11.25 21.31 8.32
C GLU A 413 11.35 19.83 7.95
N ILE A 414 10.51 18.98 8.56
CA ILE A 414 10.43 17.56 8.27
C ILE A 414 9.83 17.33 6.89
N VAL A 415 8.77 18.06 6.55
CA VAL A 415 8.15 17.98 5.21
C VAL A 415 9.15 18.44 4.15
N ASP A 416 9.92 19.51 4.39
CA ASP A 416 10.95 20.00 3.47
C ASP A 416 12.09 18.99 3.30
N ALA A 417 12.51 18.33 4.37
CA ALA A 417 13.53 17.28 4.32
C ALA A 417 13.04 16.07 3.51
N ILE A 418 11.78 15.67 3.67
CA ILE A 418 11.16 14.59 2.89
C ILE A 418 11.07 14.97 1.40
N CYS A 419 10.62 16.18 1.09
CA CYS A 419 10.58 16.67 -0.30
C CYS A 419 11.99 16.71 -0.90
N SER A 420 12.98 17.19 -0.14
CA SER A 420 14.39 17.22 -0.55
C SER A 420 14.96 15.83 -0.79
N HIS A 421 14.60 14.85 0.05
CA HIS A 421 14.92 13.45 -0.16
C HIS A 421 14.41 12.98 -1.52
N PHE A 422 13.12 13.13 -1.81
CA PHE A 422 12.55 12.75 -3.11
C PHE A 422 13.18 13.51 -4.28
N CYS A 423 13.41 14.83 -4.17
CA CYS A 423 14.07 15.62 -5.21
C CYS A 423 15.48 15.10 -5.52
N SER A 424 16.24 14.74 -4.49
CA SER A 424 17.61 14.23 -4.66
C SER A 424 17.64 12.87 -5.38
N ARG A 425 16.61 12.04 -5.21
CA ARG A 425 16.49 10.72 -5.83
C ARG A 425 15.98 10.81 -7.25
N TRP A 426 14.96 11.63 -7.46
CA TRP A 426 14.40 11.85 -8.79
C TRP A 426 15.45 12.39 -9.76
N LYS A 427 16.32 13.33 -9.34
CA LYS A 427 17.41 13.84 -10.18
C LYS A 427 18.44 12.79 -10.61
N ARG A 428 18.44 11.60 -9.99
CA ARG A 428 19.36 10.49 -10.30
C ARG A 428 18.74 9.42 -11.21
N VAL A 429 17.41 9.47 -11.41
CA VAL A 429 16.63 8.59 -12.29
C VAL A 429 16.43 9.30 -13.62
#